data_AF-A0AAV5YDH8-F1
#
_entry.id   AF-A0AAV5YDH8-F1
#
_cell.length_a   1.000
_cell.length_b   1.000
_cell.length_c   1.000
_cell.angle_alpha   90.00
_cell.angle_beta   90.00
_cell.angle_gamma   90.00
#
_symmetry.space_group_name_H-M   'P 1'
#
loop_
_entity.id
_entity.type
_entity.pdbx_description
1 polymer ?
#
loop_
_entity_poly.entity_id
_entity_poly.type
_entity_poly.pdbx_seq_one_letter_code
_entity_poly.pdbx_strand_id
1 'polypeptide(L)'
;MSGRRLWVWGSVAILVLATVEAHAGSMVSMNDTTVTANHSTVVLTDELFGGRSLALKVELASDRPERRAILVLFIDKAGALWQANLTVVVPGQTVIRTIAGRPDEVRRFAAGYAYDGRRLRLRASGDLGESTPPLRMRWDLDIDEAVVDQTRAPTR
;
A
#
# COMPACT_ATOMS: atom_id res chain seq x y z
N MET A 1 -1.18 38.18 57.89
CA MET A 1 0.08 37.74 57.23
C MET A 1 -0.08 36.27 56.84
N SER A 2 0.29 35.95 55.59
CA SER A 2 0.44 34.60 54.99
C SER A 2 -0.85 33.77 54.85
N GLY A 3 -1.31 33.29 53.69
CA GLY A 3 -0.63 33.05 52.42
C GLY A 3 -1.07 31.70 51.86
N ARG A 4 -2.32 31.57 51.39
CA ARG A 4 -2.79 30.42 50.57
C ARG A 4 -2.54 30.74 49.10
N ARG A 5 -1.75 29.92 48.41
CA ARG A 5 -1.78 29.69 46.96
C ARG A 5 -0.98 28.43 46.65
N LEU A 6 -1.66 27.28 46.60
CA LEU A 6 -1.16 26.11 45.88
C LEU A 6 -1.36 26.36 44.39
N TRP A 7 -0.26 26.44 43.64
CA TRP A 7 -0.27 26.39 42.19
C TRP A 7 -0.27 24.92 41.77
N VAL A 8 -1.40 24.42 41.29
CA VAL A 8 -1.45 23.16 40.53
C VAL A 8 -1.22 23.54 39.07
N TRP A 9 -0.03 23.25 38.55
CA TRP A 9 0.23 23.28 37.12
C TRP A 9 -0.43 22.03 36.52
N GLY A 10 -1.62 22.21 35.95
CA GLY A 10 -2.23 21.20 35.09
C GLY A 10 -1.49 21.14 33.77
N SER A 11 -0.64 20.13 33.58
CA SER A 11 -0.13 19.76 32.27
C SER A 11 -1.30 19.20 31.45
N VAL A 12 -1.85 20.02 30.56
CA VAL A 12 -2.75 19.56 29.50
C VAL A 12 -1.88 18.75 28.54
N ALA A 13 -1.90 17.43 28.67
CA ALA A 13 -1.44 16.54 27.63
C ALA A 13 -2.40 16.69 26.46
N ILE A 14 -2.02 17.49 25.45
CA ILE A 14 -2.67 17.47 24.15
C ILE A 14 -2.30 16.13 23.54
N LEU A 15 -3.10 15.11 23.83
CA LEU A 15 -3.12 13.89 23.06
C LEU A 15 -3.70 14.28 21.70
N VAL A 16 -2.81 14.60 20.74
CA VAL A 16 -3.17 14.60 19.33
C VAL A 16 -3.47 13.14 18.98
N LEU A 17 -4.68 12.71 19.27
CA LEU A 17 -5.31 11.61 18.57
C LEU A 17 -5.36 12.06 17.12
N ALA A 18 -4.34 11.69 16.35
CA ALA A 18 -4.52 11.55 14.92
C ALA A 18 -5.70 10.59 14.78
N THR A 19 -6.86 11.15 14.50
CA THR A 19 -8.00 10.40 14.00
C THR A 19 -7.47 9.68 12.77
N VAL A 20 -7.10 8.41 12.95
CA VAL A 20 -7.13 7.46 11.85
C VAL A 20 -8.61 7.36 11.55
N GLU A 21 -9.09 8.28 10.71
CA GLU A 21 -10.35 8.08 10.01
C GLU A 21 -10.18 6.73 9.34
N ALA A 22 -10.94 5.74 9.83
CA ALA A 22 -11.05 4.45 9.20
C ALA A 22 -11.65 4.68 7.82
N HIS A 23 -10.79 4.96 6.86
CA HIS A 23 -11.15 4.97 5.46
C HIS A 23 -11.36 3.51 5.09
N ALA A 24 -12.54 3.16 4.61
CA ALA A 24 -12.85 1.82 4.12
C ALA A 24 -12.16 1.54 2.76
N GLY A 25 -10.89 1.94 2.60
CA GLY A 25 -10.16 1.92 1.35
C GLY A 25 -8.67 2.19 1.53
N SER A 26 -7.88 1.74 0.56
CA SER A 26 -6.43 1.89 0.58
C SER A 26 -6.01 3.34 0.30
N MET A 27 -4.92 3.78 0.92
CA MET A 27 -4.34 5.11 0.71
C MET A 27 -2.88 4.99 0.31
N VAL A 28 -2.48 5.77 -0.69
CA VAL A 28 -1.08 5.91 -1.10
C VAL A 28 -0.74 7.38 -1.24
N SER A 29 0.29 7.83 -0.54
CA SER A 29 0.81 9.19 -0.61
C SER A 29 2.18 9.18 -1.26
N MET A 30 2.40 10.16 -2.14
CA MET A 30 3.69 10.52 -2.69
C MET A 30 3.89 12.03 -2.47
N ASN A 31 4.83 12.39 -1.61
CA ASN A 31 5.01 13.74 -1.09
C ASN A 31 3.66 14.27 -0.55
N ASP A 32 3.22 15.44 -1.02
CA ASP A 32 1.95 16.06 -0.60
C ASP A 32 0.74 15.59 -1.42
N THR A 33 0.92 14.65 -2.35
CA THR A 33 -0.18 14.12 -3.17
C THR A 33 -0.63 12.76 -2.66
N THR A 34 -1.92 12.64 -2.35
CA THR A 34 -2.55 11.40 -1.89
C THR A 34 -3.50 10.85 -2.95
N VAL A 35 -3.41 9.54 -3.16
CA VAL A 35 -4.36 8.70 -3.87
C VAL A 35 -5.15 7.94 -2.82
N THR A 36 -6.42 8.29 -2.64
CA THR A 36 -7.35 7.53 -1.81
C THR A 36 -8.14 6.62 -2.74
N ALA A 37 -7.99 5.33 -2.56
CA ALA A 37 -8.64 4.33 -3.37
C ALA A 37 -9.97 3.93 -2.75
N ASN A 38 -11.05 4.20 -3.49
CA ASN A 38 -12.40 3.79 -3.10
C ASN A 38 -12.75 2.40 -3.63
N HIS A 39 -11.95 1.89 -4.58
CA HIS A 39 -12.11 0.59 -5.23
C HIS A 39 -10.75 0.04 -5.63
N SER A 40 -10.63 -1.29 -5.63
CA SER A 40 -9.47 -2.00 -6.15
C SER A 40 -9.86 -3.09 -7.14
N THR A 41 -9.03 -3.29 -8.16
CA THR A 41 -9.12 -4.49 -9.02
C THR A 41 -7.85 -5.29 -8.90
N VAL A 42 -7.96 -6.62 -8.90
CA VAL A 42 -6.80 -7.52 -8.83
C VAL A 42 -6.79 -8.46 -10.02
N VAL A 43 -5.68 -8.45 -10.74
CA VAL A 43 -5.46 -9.30 -11.91
C VAL A 43 -4.22 -10.16 -11.71
N LEU A 44 -4.36 -11.46 -11.93
CA LEU A 44 -3.24 -12.39 -12.00
C LEU A 44 -2.70 -12.45 -13.43
N THR A 45 -1.40 -12.26 -13.58
CA THR A 45 -0.70 -12.27 -14.88
C THR A 45 0.57 -13.11 -14.80
N ASP A 46 0.97 -13.71 -15.93
CA ASP A 46 2.21 -14.49 -16.10
C ASP A 46 3.25 -13.78 -17.00
N GLU A 47 2.94 -12.54 -17.42
CA GLU A 47 3.69 -11.74 -18.40
C GLU A 47 5.11 -11.36 -17.95
N LEU A 48 5.46 -11.60 -16.69
CA LEU A 48 6.72 -11.16 -16.09
C LEU A 48 7.62 -12.37 -15.86
N PHE A 49 8.88 -12.26 -16.30
CA PHE A 49 9.94 -13.26 -16.10
C PHE A 49 9.78 -14.62 -16.81
N GLY A 50 9.09 -14.66 -17.95
CA GLY A 50 9.02 -15.84 -18.81
C GLY A 50 8.38 -17.05 -18.14
N GLY A 51 7.28 -16.83 -17.41
CA GLY A 51 6.49 -17.90 -16.76
C GLY A 51 7.11 -18.50 -15.50
N ARG A 52 8.21 -17.93 -14.99
CA ARG A 52 8.86 -18.36 -13.73
C ARG A 52 8.17 -17.81 -12.49
N SER A 53 7.53 -16.65 -12.62
CA SER A 53 6.84 -15.96 -11.55
C SER A 53 5.49 -15.48 -12.05
N LEU A 54 4.53 -15.36 -11.15
CA LEU A 54 3.26 -14.71 -11.41
C LEU A 54 3.26 -13.32 -10.76
N ALA A 55 2.37 -12.46 -11.22
CA ALA A 55 2.16 -11.15 -10.63
C ALA A 55 0.67 -10.90 -10.39
N LEU A 56 0.34 -10.53 -9.16
CA LEU A 56 -0.94 -9.91 -8.83
C LEU A 56 -0.77 -8.41 -9.03
N LYS A 57 -1.41 -7.86 -10.07
CA LYS A 57 -1.48 -6.43 -10.33
C LYS A 57 -2.74 -5.90 -9.65
N VAL A 58 -2.56 -5.03 -8.67
CA VAL A 58 -3.63 -4.35 -7.96
C VAL A 58 -3.70 -2.91 -8.43
N GLU A 59 -4.78 -2.54 -9.11
CA GLU A 59 -5.04 -1.14 -9.45
C GLU A 59 -5.88 -0.50 -8.35
N LEU A 60 -5.34 0.54 -7.74
CA LEU A 60 -5.96 1.34 -6.69
C LEU A 60 -6.53 2.59 -7.33
N ALA A 61 -7.84 2.58 -7.60
CA ALA A 61 -8.52 3.64 -8.33
C ALA A 61 -9.02 4.73 -7.39
N SER A 62 -8.63 5.98 -7.67
CA SER A 62 -9.18 7.18 -7.04
C SER A 62 -10.32 7.75 -7.89
N ASP A 63 -11.14 8.60 -7.28
CA ASP A 63 -12.11 9.49 -7.92
C ASP A 63 -11.50 10.41 -8.99
N ARG A 64 -10.17 10.61 -8.97
CA ARG A 64 -9.43 11.41 -9.94
C ARG A 64 -8.68 10.52 -10.92
N PRO A 65 -9.13 10.39 -12.19
CA PRO A 65 -8.57 9.43 -13.14
C PRO A 65 -7.11 9.70 -13.49
N GLU A 66 -6.64 10.94 -13.32
CA GLU A 66 -5.23 11.32 -13.51
C GLU A 66 -4.33 10.93 -12.33
N ARG A 67 -4.90 10.38 -11.25
CA ARG A 67 -4.20 9.93 -10.05
C ARG A 67 -4.52 8.47 -9.76
N ARG A 68 -3.51 7.63 -9.77
CA ARG A 68 -3.68 6.21 -9.45
C ARG A 68 -2.45 5.64 -8.80
N ALA A 69 -2.66 4.57 -8.04
CA ALA A 69 -1.58 3.74 -7.56
C ALA A 69 -1.74 2.33 -8.11
N ILE A 70 -0.62 1.68 -8.40
CA ILE A 70 -0.58 0.30 -8.88
C ILE A 70 0.39 -0.45 -7.99
N LEU A 71 -0.12 -1.43 -7.24
CA LEU A 71 0.69 -2.34 -6.46
C LEU A 71 0.88 -3.63 -7.27
N VAL A 72 2.13 -4.06 -7.42
CA VAL A 72 2.47 -5.33 -8.07
C VAL A 72 3.09 -6.25 -7.04
N LEU A 73 2.42 -7.35 -6.76
CA LEU A 73 2.90 -8.42 -5.88
C LEU A 73 3.45 -9.54 -6.75
N PHE A 74 4.75 -9.75 -6.67
CA PHE A 74 5.40 -10.87 -7.34
C PHE A 74 5.35 -12.10 -6.45
N ILE A 75 4.78 -13.16 -6.99
CA ILE A 75 4.56 -14.42 -6.28
C ILE A 75 5.17 -15.57 -7.05
N ASP A 76 5.56 -16.62 -6.33
CA ASP A 76 5.91 -17.89 -6.93
C ASP A 76 4.66 -18.70 -7.31
N LYS A 77 4.86 -19.90 -7.87
CA LYS A 77 3.76 -20.79 -8.28
C LYS A 77 2.96 -21.36 -7.10
N ALA A 78 3.50 -21.31 -5.89
CA ALA A 78 2.78 -21.67 -4.66
C ALA A 78 2.00 -20.48 -4.07
N GLY A 79 2.11 -19.30 -4.67
CA GLY A 79 1.48 -18.08 -4.19
C GLY A 79 2.28 -17.35 -3.10
N ALA A 80 3.53 -17.74 -2.86
CA ALA A 80 4.36 -17.06 -1.87
C ALA A 80 4.92 -15.75 -2.44
N LEU A 81 4.73 -14.65 -1.71
CA LEU A 81 5.26 -13.33 -2.05
C LEU A 81 6.79 -13.31 -1.93
N TRP A 82 7.46 -12.79 -2.95
CA TRP A 82 8.91 -12.57 -2.91
C TRP A 82 9.33 -11.13 -3.23
N GLN A 83 8.43 -10.30 -3.76
CA GLN A 83 8.67 -8.86 -3.93
C GLN A 83 7.35 -8.09 -4.07
N ALA A 84 7.32 -6.84 -3.59
CA ALA A 84 6.23 -5.90 -3.81
C ALA A 84 6.77 -4.57 -4.36
N ASN A 85 6.19 -4.13 -5.48
CA ASN A 85 6.46 -2.83 -6.08
C ASN A 85 5.21 -1.95 -6.02
N LEU A 86 5.39 -0.69 -5.68
CA LEU A 86 4.35 0.32 -5.68
C LEU A 86 4.67 1.39 -6.71
N THR A 87 3.72 1.61 -7.61
CA THR A 87 3.75 2.68 -8.60
C THR A 87 2.73 3.73 -8.22
N VAL A 88 3.11 5.00 -8.24
CA VAL A 88 2.21 6.14 -8.07
C VAL A 88 2.29 6.99 -9.32
N VAL A 89 1.13 7.25 -9.92
CA VAL A 89 0.97 8.09 -11.11
C VAL A 89 0.16 9.30 -10.72
N VAL A 90 0.74 10.48 -10.91
CA VAL A 90 0.09 11.79 -10.72
C VAL A 90 0.45 12.69 -11.90
N PRO A 91 -0.25 13.82 -12.11
CA PRO A 91 0.09 14.74 -13.21
C PRO A 91 1.57 15.15 -13.18
N GLY A 92 2.26 14.90 -14.30
CA GLY A 92 3.67 15.26 -14.49
C GLY A 92 4.68 14.34 -13.81
N GLN A 93 4.25 13.30 -13.08
CA GLN A 93 5.17 12.43 -12.35
C GLN A 93 4.66 10.98 -12.21
N THR A 94 5.51 10.03 -12.59
CA THR A 94 5.33 8.60 -12.31
C THR A 94 6.52 8.12 -11.50
N VAL A 95 6.25 7.48 -10.37
CA VAL A 95 7.28 6.92 -9.51
C VAL A 95 7.00 5.46 -9.25
N ILE A 96 8.02 4.64 -9.40
CA ILE A 96 8.00 3.22 -9.05
C ILE A 96 9.01 3.01 -7.93
N ARG A 97 8.61 2.30 -6.87
CA ARG A 97 9.49 1.89 -5.77
C ARG A 97 9.24 0.44 -5.40
N THR A 98 10.31 -0.30 -5.15
CA THR A 98 10.23 -1.59 -4.46
C THR A 98 10.03 -1.31 -2.99
N ILE A 99 8.85 -1.65 -2.47
CA ILE A 99 8.48 -1.40 -1.07
C ILE A 99 8.71 -2.64 -0.18
N ALA A 100 8.92 -3.80 -0.80
CA ALA A 100 9.48 -4.97 -0.16
C ALA A 100 10.28 -5.78 -1.19
N GLY A 101 11.59 -5.89 -1.03
CA GLY A 101 12.44 -6.69 -1.92
C GLY A 101 13.53 -7.48 -1.21
N ARG A 102 13.93 -7.04 0.00
CA ARG A 102 14.84 -7.81 0.85
C ARG A 102 14.05 -8.83 1.69
N PRO A 103 14.65 -9.96 2.10
CA PRO A 103 13.95 -11.00 2.85
C PRO A 103 13.19 -10.50 4.09
N ASP A 104 13.78 -9.60 4.89
CA ASP A 104 13.13 -9.06 6.09
C ASP A 104 12.05 -8.01 5.78
N GLU A 105 12.13 -7.34 4.63
CA GLU A 105 11.05 -6.45 4.16
C GLU A 105 9.87 -7.28 3.66
N VAL A 106 10.14 -8.31 2.86
CA VAL A 106 9.13 -9.24 2.37
C VAL A 106 8.43 -9.94 3.54
N ARG A 107 9.18 -10.44 4.54
CA ARG A 107 8.58 -11.07 5.73
C ARG A 107 7.64 -10.12 6.47
N ARG A 108 8.02 -8.85 6.65
CA ARG A 108 7.17 -7.83 7.30
C ARG A 108 5.94 -7.50 6.47
N PHE A 109 6.12 -7.26 5.18
CA PHE A 109 5.03 -6.94 4.25
C PHE A 109 4.04 -8.11 4.13
N ALA A 110 4.54 -9.34 4.08
CA ALA A 110 3.74 -10.56 3.94
C ALA A 110 2.96 -10.93 5.22
N ALA A 111 3.19 -10.28 6.37
CA ALA A 111 2.49 -10.61 7.61
C ALA A 111 0.97 -10.40 7.53
N GLY A 112 0.52 -9.46 6.69
CA GLY A 112 -0.90 -9.23 6.41
C GLY A 112 -1.35 -9.73 5.05
N TYR A 113 -0.55 -10.55 4.36
CA TYR A 113 -0.82 -11.06 3.02
C TYR A 113 -1.39 -12.49 3.07
N ALA A 114 -2.43 -12.74 2.29
CA ALA A 114 -2.90 -14.08 1.96
C ALA A 114 -3.48 -14.12 0.55
N TYR A 115 -3.17 -15.17 -0.19
CA TYR A 115 -3.75 -15.45 -1.50
C TYR A 115 -4.06 -16.94 -1.61
N ASP A 116 -5.30 -17.26 -1.98
CA ASP A 116 -5.80 -18.65 -2.05
C ASP A 116 -5.97 -19.17 -3.49
N GLY A 117 -5.46 -18.43 -4.48
CA GLY A 117 -5.67 -18.71 -5.90
C GLY A 117 -6.86 -17.97 -6.50
N ARG A 118 -7.78 -17.43 -5.69
CA ARG A 118 -9.01 -16.77 -6.15
C ARG A 118 -9.27 -15.41 -5.51
N ARG A 119 -8.75 -15.16 -4.32
CA ARG A 119 -8.97 -13.94 -3.54
C ARG A 119 -7.67 -13.47 -2.90
N LEU A 120 -7.38 -12.18 -3.04
CA LEU A 120 -6.26 -11.52 -2.40
C LEU A 120 -6.74 -10.80 -1.14
N ARG A 121 -6.11 -11.11 -0.01
CA ARG A 121 -6.19 -10.34 1.23
C ARG A 121 -4.84 -9.71 1.50
N LEU A 122 -4.81 -8.39 1.68
CA LEU A 122 -3.59 -7.67 2.02
C LEU A 122 -3.90 -6.55 3.01
N ARG A 123 -3.22 -6.57 4.16
CA ARG A 123 -3.11 -5.44 5.08
C ARG A 123 -1.66 -5.07 5.28
N ALA A 124 -1.25 -3.92 4.76
CA ALA A 124 0.14 -3.48 4.84
C ALA A 124 0.23 -1.97 4.85
N SER A 125 1.00 -1.43 5.79
CA SER A 125 1.32 0.00 5.84
C SER A 125 2.83 0.22 5.88
N GLY A 126 3.26 1.41 5.49
CA GLY A 126 4.67 1.75 5.50
C GLY A 126 4.97 3.17 5.04
N ASP A 127 6.24 3.52 5.20
CA ASP A 127 6.79 4.83 4.88
C ASP A 127 8.20 4.61 4.31
N LEU A 128 8.44 5.16 3.14
CA LEU A 128 9.73 5.19 2.47
C LEU A 128 10.08 6.66 2.28
N GLY A 129 11.09 7.14 3.01
CA GLY A 129 11.66 8.46 2.81
C GLY A 129 13.06 8.36 2.21
N GLU A 130 13.29 9.06 1.10
CA GLU A 130 14.64 9.33 0.58
C GLU A 130 15.08 10.75 0.95
N SER A 131 16.35 10.92 1.29
CA SER A 131 16.90 12.22 1.70
C SER A 131 17.12 13.18 0.52
N THR A 132 17.36 12.70 -0.72
CA THR A 132 17.58 13.57 -1.88
C THR A 132 17.44 12.86 -3.25
N PRO A 133 16.69 13.41 -4.22
CA PRO A 133 15.63 14.42 -4.04
C PRO A 133 14.54 13.86 -3.11
N PRO A 134 13.83 14.70 -2.34
CA PRO A 134 12.88 14.22 -1.34
C PRO A 134 11.69 13.58 -2.04
N LEU A 135 11.78 12.26 -2.20
CA LEU A 135 10.64 11.41 -2.47
C LEU A 135 10.28 10.75 -1.15
N ARG A 136 9.12 11.14 -0.63
CA ARG A 136 8.49 10.42 0.45
C ARG A 136 7.29 9.67 -0.10
N MET A 137 7.24 8.37 0.13
CA MET A 137 6.13 7.52 -0.24
C MET A 137 5.57 6.86 1.02
N ARG A 138 4.27 6.99 1.24
CA ARG A 138 3.57 6.35 2.36
C ARG A 138 2.42 5.53 1.82
N TRP A 139 2.13 4.40 2.44
CA TRP A 139 0.99 3.58 2.07
C TRP A 139 0.30 3.04 3.31
N ASP A 140 -1.01 2.87 3.16
CA ASP A 140 -1.88 2.12 4.06
C ASP A 140 -2.84 1.32 3.18
N LEU A 141 -2.59 0.03 3.06
CA LEU A 141 -3.27 -0.87 2.14
C LEU A 141 -4.21 -1.77 2.95
N ASP A 142 -5.49 -1.77 2.60
CA ASP A 142 -6.48 -2.76 3.02
C ASP A 142 -7.21 -3.21 1.74
N ILE A 143 -6.91 -4.44 1.30
CA ILE A 143 -7.41 -5.04 0.06
C ILE A 143 -8.01 -6.41 0.42
N ASP A 144 -9.24 -6.66 0.00
CA ASP A 144 -9.91 -7.96 0.16
C ASP A 144 -10.76 -8.28 -1.09
N GLU A 145 -10.08 -8.57 -2.19
CA GLU A 145 -10.66 -8.58 -3.54
C GLU A 145 -10.56 -9.94 -4.23
N ALA A 146 -11.56 -10.24 -5.07
CA ALA A 146 -11.48 -11.36 -5.99
C ALA A 146 -10.40 -11.11 -7.06
N VAL A 147 -9.71 -12.18 -7.46
CA VAL A 147 -8.64 -12.14 -8.46
C VAL A 147 -9.17 -12.61 -9.80
N VAL A 148 -9.03 -11.76 -10.81
CA VAL A 148 -9.31 -12.13 -12.20
C VAL A 148 -8.06 -12.81 -12.78
N ASP A 149 -8.19 -14.08 -13.12
CA ASP A 149 -7.11 -14.84 -13.76
C ASP A 149 -7.01 -14.51 -15.24
N GLN A 150 -5.91 -13.84 -15.64
CA GLN A 150 -5.57 -13.54 -17.03
C GLN A 150 -4.38 -14.36 -17.54
N THR A 151 -3.91 -15.38 -16.80
CA THR A 151 -2.82 -16.26 -17.27
C THR A 151 -3.28 -17.26 -18.33
N ARG A 152 -4.59 -17.30 -18.64
CA ARG A 152 -5.15 -18.17 -19.66
C ARG A 152 -5.65 -17.33 -20.83
N ALA A 153 -5.18 -17.64 -22.04
CA ALA A 153 -5.80 -17.11 -23.25
C ALA A 153 -7.30 -17.49 -23.26
N PRO A 154 -8.20 -16.60 -23.72
CA PRO A 154 -9.60 -16.96 -23.87
C PRO A 154 -9.69 -18.17 -24.81
N THR A 155 -10.22 -19.29 -24.31
CA THR A 155 -10.62 -20.43 -25.14
C THR A 155 -11.58 -19.90 -26.20
N ARG A 156 -11.13 -19.88 -27.45
CA ARG A 156 -11.98 -19.64 -28.62
C ARG A 156 -12.88 -20.83 -28.87
#